data_AF-A0A6L9MD73-F1
#
_entry.id   AF-A0A6L9MD73-F1
#
_cell.length_a   1.000
_cell.length_b   1.000
_cell.length_c   1.000
_cell.angle_alpha   90.00
_cell.angle_beta   90.00
_cell.angle_gamma   90.00
#
_symmetry.space_group_name_H-M   'P 1'
#
loop_
_entity.id
_entity.type
_entity.pdbx_description
1 polymer ?
#
loop_
_entity_poly.entity_id
_entity_poly.type
_entity_poly.pdbx_seq_one_letter_code
_entity_poly.pdbx_strand_id
1 'polypeptide(L)'
;MDRRSNGVAALLGAGLLLLGQTAADARPAQCFATDDGHFACDFRTTDSAGSFTIVGPEATYIVLVDSPGRAFGFVNLGNRNIPLAGPFVRERADPACWANAETGTRICAWGGRPRCHRQSMAVIRSGDTQQVFSARKCQPDRSS
;
A
#
# COMPACT_ATOMS: atom_id res chain seq x y z
N MET A 1 -71.29 15.89 -19.16
CA MET A 1 -71.00 14.67 -18.38
C MET A 1 -69.69 14.08 -18.91
N ASP A 2 -68.60 13.80 -18.20
CA ASP A 2 -68.24 13.96 -16.79
C ASP A 2 -66.70 13.85 -16.63
N ARG A 3 -66.15 14.76 -15.80
CA ARG A 3 -65.07 14.64 -14.79
C ARG A 3 -63.72 13.91 -15.01
N ARG A 4 -62.67 14.73 -14.86
CA ARG A 4 -61.56 14.69 -13.86
C ARG A 4 -60.45 13.64 -13.94
N SER A 5 -59.22 14.19 -13.94
CA SER A 5 -57.94 13.63 -13.50
C SER A 5 -57.98 12.76 -12.24
N ASN A 6 -57.08 11.76 -12.20
CA ASN A 6 -56.30 11.19 -11.07
C ASN A 6 -55.49 10.03 -11.69
N GLY A 7 -54.18 9.79 -11.52
CA GLY A 7 -53.18 10.11 -10.51
C GLY A 7 -52.31 8.84 -10.33
N VAL A 8 -50.99 9.00 -10.10
CA VAL A 8 -49.99 7.97 -9.65
C VAL A 8 -49.71 6.79 -10.61
N ALA A 9 -48.47 6.33 -10.89
CA ALA A 9 -47.28 6.28 -10.05
C ALA A 9 -45.98 6.22 -10.87
N ALA A 10 -44.96 6.93 -10.40
CA ALA A 10 -43.56 6.75 -10.76
C ALA A 10 -42.96 5.60 -9.94
N LEU A 11 -42.25 4.66 -10.59
CA LEU A 11 -41.31 3.71 -9.96
C LEU A 11 -40.17 3.48 -10.97
N LEU A 12 -39.08 4.25 -10.96
CA LEU A 12 -37.85 4.03 -10.18
C LEU A 12 -37.30 2.59 -10.26
N GLY A 13 -36.69 2.25 -11.41
CA GLY A 13 -35.82 1.08 -11.56
C GLY A 13 -34.35 1.44 -11.33
N ALA A 14 -33.98 1.90 -10.14
CA ALA A 14 -32.59 2.11 -9.76
C ALA A 14 -31.97 0.77 -9.33
N GLY A 15 -31.29 0.10 -10.26
CA GLY A 15 -30.48 -1.09 -9.96
C GLY A 15 -29.30 -0.70 -9.06
N LEU A 16 -29.45 -0.93 -7.76
CA LEU A 16 -28.43 -0.69 -6.75
C LEU A 16 -27.30 -1.71 -6.89
N LEU A 17 -26.24 -1.35 -7.63
CA LEU A 17 -24.98 -2.08 -7.66
C LEU A 17 -24.26 -1.95 -6.31
N LEU A 18 -24.61 -2.83 -5.36
CA LEU A 18 -23.87 -3.03 -4.12
C LEU A 18 -22.53 -3.73 -4.43
N LEU A 19 -21.55 -2.95 -4.89
CA LEU A 19 -20.15 -3.39 -4.93
C LEU A 19 -19.66 -3.50 -3.48
N GLY A 20 -19.62 -4.73 -2.96
CA GLY A 20 -19.07 -5.05 -1.65
C GLY A 20 -17.64 -4.54 -1.53
N GLN A 21 -17.45 -3.59 -0.63
CA GLN A 21 -16.14 -3.04 -0.28
C GLN A 21 -15.46 -4.06 0.64
N THR A 22 -14.73 -5.01 0.09
CA THR A 22 -13.89 -5.89 0.92
C THR A 22 -12.81 -5.02 1.55
N ALA A 23 -12.85 -4.88 2.88
CA ALA A 23 -11.74 -4.34 3.63
C ALA A 23 -10.52 -5.23 3.32
N ALA A 24 -9.55 -4.69 2.60
CA ALA A 24 -8.29 -5.37 2.35
C ALA A 24 -7.49 -5.31 3.65
N ASP A 25 -7.62 -6.35 4.48
CA ASP A 25 -6.74 -6.55 5.62
C ASP A 25 -5.37 -6.96 5.05
N ALA A 26 -4.48 -5.99 4.94
CA ALA A 26 -3.12 -6.23 4.48
C ALA A 26 -2.41 -7.01 5.59
N ARG A 27 -1.97 -8.25 5.28
CA ARG A 27 -1.15 -9.05 6.20
C ARG A 27 -0.04 -8.15 6.78
N PRO A 28 0.16 -8.16 8.12
CA PRO A 28 1.20 -7.35 8.73
C PRO A 28 2.55 -7.65 8.05
N ALA A 29 3.27 -6.59 7.73
CA ALA A 29 4.60 -6.73 7.13
C ALA A 29 5.55 -7.35 8.16
N GLN A 30 6.60 -7.99 7.67
CA GLN A 30 7.74 -8.41 8.49
C GLN A 30 8.84 -7.38 8.33
N CYS A 31 9.38 -6.91 9.44
CA CYS A 31 10.44 -5.92 9.45
C CYS A 31 11.63 -6.41 10.26
N PHE A 32 12.78 -5.78 10.02
CA PHE A 32 13.97 -5.96 10.82
C PHE A 32 14.65 -4.62 11.06
N ALA A 33 15.13 -4.40 12.27
CA ALA A 33 16.08 -3.34 12.59
C ALA A 33 17.20 -3.93 13.45
N THR A 34 18.45 -3.46 13.28
CA THR A 34 19.60 -3.99 14.05
C THR A 34 19.34 -4.00 15.56
N ASP A 35 18.69 -2.97 16.08
CA ASP A 35 18.43 -2.82 17.52
C ASP A 35 17.22 -3.64 18.02
N ASP A 36 16.25 -3.94 17.14
CA ASP A 36 14.99 -4.61 17.52
C ASP A 36 14.89 -6.07 17.06
N GLY A 37 15.79 -6.53 16.18
CA GLY A 37 15.66 -7.82 15.53
C GLY A 37 14.47 -7.87 14.56
N HIS A 38 13.86 -9.05 14.40
CA HIS A 38 12.69 -9.25 13.53
C HIS A 38 11.39 -8.97 14.28
N PHE A 39 10.49 -8.21 13.67
CA PHE A 39 9.20 -7.85 14.28
C PHE A 39 8.10 -7.67 13.24
N ALA A 40 6.86 -7.95 13.66
CA ALA A 40 5.68 -7.59 12.88
C ALA A 40 5.49 -6.07 12.88
N CYS A 41 5.19 -5.50 11.72
CA CYS A 41 5.16 -4.06 11.53
C CYS A 41 4.04 -3.62 10.56
N ASP A 42 3.67 -2.34 10.64
CA ASP A 42 2.96 -1.64 9.56
C ASP A 42 3.99 -0.93 8.69
N PHE A 43 4.10 -1.37 7.43
CA PHE A 43 4.99 -0.79 6.43
C PHE A 43 4.20 0.06 5.44
N ARG A 44 4.61 1.33 5.28
CA ARG A 44 3.98 2.26 4.34
C ARG A 44 5.02 2.98 3.50
N THR A 45 4.87 2.90 2.18
CA THR A 45 5.63 3.76 1.27
C THR A 45 5.10 5.19 1.33
N THR A 46 5.99 6.18 1.43
CA THR A 46 5.63 7.60 1.59
C THR A 46 5.78 8.42 0.31
N ASP A 47 6.56 7.94 -0.67
CA ASP A 47 6.73 8.61 -1.96
C ASP A 47 7.04 7.63 -3.12
N SER A 48 7.20 8.17 -4.32
CA SER A 48 7.56 7.39 -5.52
C SER A 48 9.06 7.09 -5.63
N ALA A 49 9.92 7.78 -4.88
CA ALA A 49 11.36 7.52 -4.83
C ALA A 49 11.67 6.24 -4.02
N GLY A 50 10.71 5.79 -3.21
CA GLY A 50 10.81 4.59 -2.41
C GLY A 50 11.11 4.86 -0.94
N SER A 51 10.90 6.09 -0.46
CA SER A 51 10.87 6.40 0.97
C SER A 51 9.73 5.65 1.65
N PHE A 52 9.90 5.35 2.92
CA PHE A 52 8.91 4.59 3.67
C PHE A 52 8.97 4.85 5.17
N THR A 53 7.90 4.44 5.83
CA THR A 53 7.77 4.40 7.28
C THR A 53 7.47 2.97 7.72
N ILE A 54 8.15 2.51 8.77
CA ILE A 54 7.90 1.27 9.49
C ILE A 54 7.40 1.66 10.88
N VAL A 55 6.18 1.25 11.23
CA VAL A 55 5.67 1.36 12.60
C VAL A 55 5.82 0.00 13.26
N GLY A 56 6.76 -0.09 14.22
CA GLY A 56 6.95 -1.25 15.07
C GLY A 56 6.34 -1.06 16.47
N PRO A 57 6.45 -2.06 17.35
CA PRO A 57 5.93 -2.00 18.71
C PRO A 57 6.63 -0.93 19.57
N GLU A 58 7.96 -0.84 19.47
CA GLU A 58 8.80 0.01 20.32
C GLU A 58 9.19 1.32 19.65
N ALA A 59 9.30 1.32 18.33
CA ALA A 59 9.83 2.44 17.56
C ALA A 59 9.16 2.59 16.20
N THR A 60 9.20 3.81 15.67
CA THR A 60 8.85 4.07 14.27
C THR A 60 10.09 4.47 13.49
N TYR A 61 10.41 3.73 12.44
CA TYR A 61 11.52 4.04 11.55
C TYR A 61 11.03 4.79 10.32
N ILE A 62 11.73 5.83 9.92
CA ILE A 62 11.46 6.63 8.72
C ILE A 62 12.71 6.59 7.86
N VAL A 63 12.58 6.14 6.62
CA VAL A 63 13.68 6.10 5.66
C VAL A 63 13.32 7.00 4.49
N LEU A 64 14.13 8.04 4.29
CA LEU A 64 13.96 9.02 3.22
C LEU A 64 15.00 8.75 2.13
N VAL A 65 14.54 8.35 0.95
CA VAL A 65 15.41 8.13 -0.22
C VAL A 65 15.80 9.49 -0.79
N ASP A 66 17.08 9.80 -0.73
CA ASP A 66 17.66 11.04 -1.25
C ASP A 66 17.97 10.91 -2.75
N SER A 67 18.56 9.78 -3.12
CA SER A 67 18.98 9.48 -4.50
C SER A 67 18.94 7.97 -4.75
N PRO A 68 18.98 7.50 -6.02
CA PRO A 68 18.91 6.07 -6.31
C PRO A 68 19.95 5.25 -5.52
N GLY A 69 19.47 4.42 -4.61
CA GLY A 69 20.29 3.55 -3.77
C GLY A 69 20.87 4.21 -2.51
N ARG A 70 20.55 5.47 -2.21
CA ARG A 70 20.99 6.19 -1.00
C ARG A 70 19.80 6.80 -0.25
N ALA A 71 19.80 6.65 1.07
CA ALA A 71 18.75 7.16 1.94
C ALA A 71 19.31 7.70 3.26
N PHE A 72 18.48 8.43 4.01
CA PHE A 72 18.72 8.80 5.40
C PHE A 72 17.64 8.19 6.28
N GLY A 73 18.06 7.66 7.43
CA GLY A 73 17.18 7.02 8.39
C GLY A 73 16.90 7.91 9.59
N PHE A 74 15.71 7.78 10.15
CA PHE A 74 15.31 8.38 11.42
C PHE A 74 14.58 7.33 12.24
N VAL A 75 14.69 7.43 13.55
CA VAL A 75 13.91 6.64 14.51
C VAL A 75 13.12 7.59 15.39
N ASN A 76 11.83 7.33 15.52
CA ASN A 76 10.97 8.00 16.46
C ASN A 76 10.73 7.09 17.67
N LEU A 77 11.21 7.55 18.83
CA LEU A 77 11.03 6.90 20.12
C LEU A 77 10.03 7.74 20.93
N GLY A 78 8.75 7.38 20.83
CA GLY A 78 7.65 8.14 21.43
C GLY A 78 7.42 9.50 20.75
N ASN A 79 7.94 10.56 21.35
CA ASN A 79 7.75 11.95 20.90
C ASN A 79 9.03 12.60 20.35
N ARG A 80 10.11 11.83 20.17
CA ARG A 80 11.41 12.33 19.70
C ARG A 80 11.81 11.64 18.41
N ASN A 81 11.96 12.44 17.35
CA ASN A 81 12.55 11.98 16.10
C ASN A 81 14.07 12.19 16.13
N ILE A 82 14.82 11.09 16.01
CA ILE A 82 16.29 11.06 16.13
C ILE A 82 16.85 10.64 14.77
N PRO A 83 17.75 11.43 14.15
CA PRO A 83 18.42 11.00 12.93
C PRO A 83 19.37 9.85 13.24
N LEU A 84 19.31 8.80 12.40
CA LEU A 84 20.31 7.75 12.41
C LEU A 84 21.58 8.27 11.75
N ALA A 85 22.73 7.82 12.24
CA ALA A 85 24.01 8.30 11.75
C ALA A 85 24.21 7.90 10.29
N GLY A 86 24.69 8.84 9.48
CA GLY A 86 25.16 8.63 8.12
C GLY A 86 24.10 8.19 7.09
N PRO A 87 24.52 8.05 5.83
CA PRO A 87 23.66 7.58 4.76
C PRO A 87 23.54 6.05 4.78
N PHE A 88 22.33 5.57 4.50
CA PHE A 88 22.03 4.17 4.26
C PHE A 88 22.13 3.86 2.77
N VAL A 89 22.67 2.70 2.44
CA VAL A 89 22.76 2.17 1.08
C VAL A 89 21.82 0.98 0.95
N ARG A 90 21.11 0.92 -0.17
CA ARG A 90 20.22 -0.21 -0.49
C ARG A 90 21.05 -1.46 -0.75
N GLU A 91 20.80 -2.53 -0.01
CA GLU A 91 21.54 -3.77 -0.19
C GLU A 91 21.21 -4.42 -1.54
N ARG A 92 22.25 -4.93 -2.22
CA ARG A 92 22.08 -5.64 -3.50
C ARG A 92 21.55 -7.06 -3.30
N ALA A 93 21.99 -7.72 -2.23
CA ALA A 93 21.62 -9.10 -1.92
C ALA A 93 20.16 -9.20 -1.41
N ASP A 94 19.73 -8.23 -0.61
CA ASP A 94 18.34 -8.12 -0.16
C ASP A 94 17.79 -6.70 -0.42
N PRO A 95 17.05 -6.51 -1.52
CA PRO A 95 16.47 -5.22 -1.87
C PRO A 95 15.40 -4.72 -0.87
N ALA A 96 14.98 -5.51 0.11
CA ALA A 96 14.12 -5.01 1.19
C ALA A 96 14.90 -4.20 2.23
N CYS A 97 16.24 -4.32 2.23
CA CYS A 97 17.11 -3.81 3.27
C CYS A 97 17.92 -2.59 2.86
N TRP A 98 18.09 -1.70 3.82
CA TRP A 98 18.95 -0.53 3.78
C TRP A 98 19.95 -0.64 4.93
N ALA A 99 21.23 -0.47 4.64
CA ALA A 99 22.28 -0.62 5.63
C ALA A 99 23.24 0.56 5.60
N ASN A 100 23.68 0.99 6.79
CA ASN A 100 24.83 1.84 6.95
C ASN A 100 26.03 0.96 7.34
N ALA A 101 27.01 0.85 6.44
CA ALA A 101 28.21 0.04 6.64
C ALA A 101 29.16 0.62 7.70
N GLU A 102 29.10 1.93 7.97
CA GLU A 102 29.94 2.61 8.97
C GLU A 102 29.50 2.28 10.39
N THR A 103 28.19 2.18 10.63
CA THR A 103 27.63 1.89 11.96
C THR A 103 27.14 0.46 12.14
N GLY A 104 27.03 -0.31 11.05
CA GLY A 104 26.40 -1.64 11.07
C GLY A 104 24.88 -1.61 11.27
N THR A 105 24.26 -0.43 11.22
CA THR A 105 22.80 -0.29 11.34
C THR A 105 22.13 -0.76 10.05
N ARG A 106 21.11 -1.61 10.18
CA ARG A 106 20.36 -2.19 9.08
C ARG A 106 18.88 -2.09 9.37
N ILE A 107 18.09 -1.73 8.36
CA ILE A 107 16.63 -1.62 8.42
C ILE A 107 16.05 -2.34 7.20
N CYS A 108 15.12 -3.26 7.41
CA CYS A 108 14.48 -4.03 6.35
C CYS A 108 12.96 -4.04 6.50
N ALA A 109 12.25 -4.11 5.38
CA ALA A 109 10.82 -4.35 5.36
C ALA A 109 10.41 -5.27 4.21
N TRP A 110 9.83 -6.41 4.56
CA TRP A 110 9.30 -7.41 3.64
C TRP A 110 7.78 -7.45 3.71
N GLY A 111 7.11 -7.29 2.57
CA GLY A 111 5.65 -7.31 2.48
C GLY A 111 4.99 -5.92 2.58
N GLY A 112 3.67 -5.89 2.75
CA GLY A 112 2.89 -4.64 2.81
C GLY A 112 2.27 -4.16 1.50
N ARG A 113 2.42 -4.91 0.39
CA ARG A 113 1.62 -4.68 -0.83
C ARG A 113 0.57 -5.78 -1.00
N PRO A 114 -0.71 -5.46 -1.21
CA PRO A 114 -1.62 -6.46 -1.73
C PRO A 114 -1.11 -6.96 -3.08
N ARG A 115 -1.10 -8.28 -3.30
CA ARG A 115 -0.78 -8.85 -4.63
C ARG A 115 -1.88 -8.42 -5.61
N CYS A 116 -1.69 -7.29 -6.27
CA CYS A 116 -2.59 -6.82 -7.30
C CYS A 116 -2.11 -7.37 -8.65
N HIS A 117 -2.77 -8.43 -9.12
CA HIS A 117 -2.57 -8.91 -10.47
C HIS A 117 -3.29 -7.99 -11.45
N ARG A 118 -2.61 -7.62 -12.53
CA ARG A 118 -3.26 -6.96 -13.68
C ARG A 118 -4.14 -8.01 -14.37
N GLN A 119 -5.45 -7.91 -14.22
CA GLN A 119 -6.35 -8.77 -15.01
C GLN A 119 -6.37 -8.28 -16.45
N SER A 120 -6.11 -9.18 -17.39
CA SER A 120 -6.41 -8.96 -18.82
C SER A 120 -7.93 -8.83 -18.94
N MET A 121 -8.40 -7.68 -19.44
CA MET A 121 -9.83 -7.43 -19.62
C MET A 121 -10.38 -8.11 -20.88
N ALA A 122 -11.66 -8.50 -20.78
CA ALA A 122 -12.50 -8.67 -21.97
C ALA A 122 -12.78 -7.29 -22.60
N VAL A 123 -12.52 -7.17 -23.90
CA VAL A 123 -12.92 -6.00 -24.70
C VAL A 123 -14.43 -6.11 -24.95
N ILE A 124 -15.24 -5.24 -24.36
CA ILE A 124 -16.65 -5.12 -24.74
C ILE A 124 -16.75 -4.15 -25.91
N ARG A 125 -17.12 -4.66 -27.09
CA ARG A 125 -17.46 -3.84 -28.25
C ARG A 125 -18.95 -3.49 -28.19
N SER A 126 -19.25 -2.20 -28.11
CA SER A 126 -20.60 -1.66 -28.36
C SER A 126 -20.46 -0.61 -29.46
N GLY A 127 -20.80 -0.97 -30.70
CA GLY A 127 -20.58 -0.12 -31.87
C GLY A 127 -19.10 0.17 -32.17
N ASP A 128 -18.81 1.40 -32.58
CA ASP A 128 -17.50 1.87 -33.08
C ASP A 128 -16.54 2.39 -31.98
N THR A 129 -16.95 2.30 -30.71
CA THR A 129 -16.17 2.83 -29.58
C THR A 129 -15.60 1.69 -28.74
N GLN A 130 -14.28 1.64 -28.63
CA GLN A 130 -13.57 0.72 -27.74
C GLN A 130 -13.23 1.44 -26.44
N GLN A 131 -13.84 1.04 -25.32
CA GLN A 131 -13.46 1.53 -23.99
C GLN A 131 -12.59 0.51 -23.27
N VAL A 132 -11.41 0.95 -22.81
CA VAL A 132 -10.45 0.12 -22.07
C VAL A 132 -10.50 0.52 -20.59
N PHE A 133 -11.16 -0.28 -19.75
CA PHE A 133 -11.37 0.01 -18.32
C PHE A 133 -10.32 -0.63 -17.40
N SER A 134 -9.13 -0.07 -17.24
CA SER A 134 -8.08 -0.72 -16.43
C SER A 134 -8.47 -0.88 -14.94
N ALA A 135 -9.08 -2.00 -14.57
CA ALA A 135 -9.33 -2.40 -13.19
C ALA A 135 -8.18 -3.25 -12.65
N ARG A 136 -7.65 -2.88 -11.48
CA ARG A 136 -6.68 -3.71 -10.73
C ARG A 136 -7.46 -4.55 -9.72
N LYS A 137 -7.44 -5.87 -9.87
CA LYS A 137 -8.00 -6.77 -8.86
C LYS A 137 -6.90 -7.19 -7.90
N CYS A 138 -7.03 -6.77 -6.66
CA CYS A 138 -6.14 -7.17 -5.58
C CYS A 138 -6.76 -8.38 -4.89
N GLN A 139 -6.12 -9.53 -5.01
CA GLN A 139 -6.62 -10.76 -4.41
C GLN A 139 -6.07 -10.87 -2.98
N PRO A 140 -6.90 -11.13 -1.95
CA PRO A 140 -6.39 -11.52 -0.65
C PRO A 140 -5.73 -12.90 -0.78
N ASP A 141 -4.52 -13.03 -0.24
CA ASP A 141 -3.75 -14.28 -0.29
C ASP A 141 -4.45 -15.34 0.55
N ARG A 142 -4.83 -16.47 -0.05
CA ARG A 142 -5.23 -17.67 0.71
C ARG A 142 -3.97 -18.37 1.18
N SER A 143 -3.63 -18.20 2.46
CA SER A 143 -2.65 -19.03 3.14
C SER A 143 -3.10 -20.50 3.09
N SER A 144 -2.27 -21.39 2.51
CA SER A 144 -2.31 -22.83 2.80
C SER A 144 -1.38 -23.14 3.97
#